data_AF-A0A2N2H2Q5-F1
#
_entry.id   AF-A0A2N2H2Q5-F1
#
_cell.length_a   1.000
_cell.length_b   1.000
_cell.length_c   1.000
_cell.angle_alpha   90.00
_cell.angle_beta   90.00
_cell.angle_gamma   90.00
#
_symmetry.space_group_name_H-M   'P 1'
#
loop_
_entity.id
_entity.type
_entity.pdbx_description
1 polymer ?
#
loop_
_entity_poly.entity_id
_entity_poly.type
_entity_poly.pdbx_seq_one_letter_code
_entity_poly.pdbx_strand_id
1 'polypeptide(L)'
;MAKNDRKKKKNTAKKNHAHAQQERRRRINEWMDLVGRVCEACGAGDLFDSRTEWECNFFEAARIPPVQLRKAAGHEIPAEVFSRLDALFRATIQKDVVRVPPSKMPIGLGEFLRAEAALRGIYSYSLTKTQERATRWVKQLEPFKSFVDDKDDVVMSPMMKLWTLMSYFGAVCGDMKRMVFPVRLQWETQAKELSRMFQYFEISSMPAEHRVFQVGQQKRRAWRLLVQSVVKLKVYPAELSTQVIPGLEDQPERHLPVYVQEHVRLRMNERLDPLAEDEMDHLLGDTMSSPKTVPLRNGAFLIELRMYHCLLGYVVAEVVDDAGGPAGEAVLMRTFLFVTQSGTPEGDRFNERLKVGNYEKSYFRLDRLAPFMTTDLCLDPVFQEILRECGIGDLIEVVKINREVRSSLETREGNAEDIRNLLNIEAPSPGDTPPGSKSGSAPAPSPRRRRLRILRRGLRRPITEFVRRPRIPAPPPPAPPPSSPSFPLPG
;
A
#
# COMPACT_ATOMS: atom_id res chain seq x y z
N MET A 1 10.80 -31.79 46.57
CA MET A 1 9.43 -31.32 46.85
C MET A 1 8.63 -31.32 45.54
N ALA A 2 7.77 -32.33 45.35
CA ALA A 2 6.97 -32.50 44.14
C ALA A 2 5.73 -31.58 44.18
N LYS A 3 5.58 -30.69 43.19
CA LYS A 3 4.40 -29.83 43.05
C LYS A 3 3.26 -30.65 42.42
N ASN A 4 2.18 -30.80 43.17
CA ASN A 4 0.94 -31.46 42.76
C ASN A 4 0.18 -30.61 41.71
N ASP A 5 0.27 -30.97 40.44
CA ASP A 5 -0.61 -30.47 39.37
C ASP A 5 -2.01 -31.10 39.48
N ARG A 6 -2.86 -30.57 40.37
CA ARG A 6 -4.29 -30.87 40.38
C ARG A 6 -4.96 -30.26 39.13
N LYS A 7 -5.03 -31.04 38.04
CA LYS A 7 -5.90 -30.76 36.88
C LYS A 7 -7.37 -30.64 37.36
N LYS A 8 -7.84 -29.40 37.59
CA LYS A 8 -9.27 -29.10 37.74
C LYS A 8 -9.99 -29.52 36.45
N LYS A 9 -10.63 -30.69 36.46
CA LYS A 9 -11.60 -31.11 35.43
C LYS A 9 -12.70 -30.05 35.41
N LYS A 10 -12.65 -29.09 34.47
CA LYS A 10 -13.77 -28.19 34.19
C LYS A 10 -14.92 -29.09 33.74
N ASN A 11 -15.88 -29.33 34.63
CA ASN A 11 -17.13 -29.99 34.31
C ASN A 11 -17.88 -29.04 33.37
N THR A 12 -17.69 -29.21 32.06
CA THR A 12 -18.50 -28.53 31.05
C THR A 12 -19.91 -29.05 31.21
N ALA A 13 -20.75 -28.27 31.91
CA ALA A 13 -22.17 -28.56 32.04
C ALA A 13 -22.71 -28.90 30.65
N LYS A 14 -23.32 -30.09 30.50
CA LYS A 14 -23.94 -30.53 29.25
C LYS A 14 -24.93 -29.44 28.84
N LYS A 15 -24.59 -28.64 27.83
CA LYS A 15 -25.49 -27.62 27.29
C LYS A 15 -26.81 -28.31 26.96
N ASN A 16 -27.91 -27.75 27.45
CA ASN A 16 -29.26 -28.26 27.21
C ASN A 16 -29.48 -28.42 25.69
N HIS A 17 -29.83 -29.63 25.24
CA HIS A 17 -30.05 -29.95 23.82
C HIS A 17 -31.05 -28.99 23.16
N ALA A 18 -32.09 -28.58 23.90
CA ALA A 18 -33.08 -27.62 23.42
C ALA A 18 -32.45 -26.25 23.12
N HIS A 19 -31.53 -25.78 23.97
CA HIS A 19 -30.82 -24.52 23.75
C HIS A 19 -29.91 -24.59 22.51
N ALA A 20 -29.20 -25.71 22.30
CA ALA A 20 -28.37 -25.89 21.11
C ALA A 20 -29.22 -25.92 19.81
N GLN A 21 -30.39 -26.55 19.84
CA GLN A 21 -31.32 -26.57 18.72
C GLN A 21 -31.92 -25.18 18.44
N GLN A 22 -32.24 -24.41 19.49
CA GLN A 22 -32.72 -23.03 19.35
C GLN A 22 -31.64 -22.11 18.76
N GLU A 23 -30.39 -22.19 19.23
CA GLU A 23 -29.26 -21.46 18.65
C GLU A 23 -29.03 -21.83 17.18
N ARG A 24 -29.16 -23.13 16.83
CA ARG A 24 -29.06 -23.59 15.43
C ARG A 24 -30.14 -22.95 14.56
N ARG A 25 -31.40 -22.97 15.00
CA ARG A 25 -32.52 -22.35 14.27
C ARG A 25 -32.33 -20.84 14.10
N ARG A 26 -31.94 -20.14 15.16
CA ARG A 26 -31.65 -18.70 15.11
C ARG A 26 -30.57 -18.38 14.07
N ARG A 27 -29.45 -19.12 14.06
CA ARG A 27 -28.37 -18.91 13.08
C ARG A 27 -28.77 -19.23 11.65
N ILE A 28 -29.69 -20.18 11.44
CA ILE A 28 -30.23 -20.49 10.11
C ILE A 28 -31.14 -19.35 9.65
N ASN A 29 -32.00 -18.82 10.53
CA ASN A 29 -32.87 -17.71 10.20
C ASN A 29 -32.07 -16.44 9.88
N GLU A 30 -31.06 -16.09 10.70
CA GLU A 30 -30.14 -14.96 10.45
C GLU A 30 -29.39 -15.13 9.10
N TRP A 31 -29.04 -16.36 8.75
CA TRP A 31 -28.41 -16.67 7.47
C TRP A 31 -29.38 -16.53 6.29
N MET A 32 -30.60 -17.07 6.41
CA MET A 32 -31.61 -16.97 5.36
C MET A 32 -32.06 -15.52 5.14
N ASP A 33 -32.19 -14.73 6.20
CA ASP A 33 -32.47 -13.29 6.11
C ASP A 33 -31.36 -12.56 5.32
N LEU A 34 -30.09 -12.83 5.65
CA LEU A 34 -28.95 -12.28 4.93
C LEU A 34 -28.98 -12.66 3.44
N VAL A 35 -29.15 -13.94 3.10
CA VAL A 35 -29.20 -14.38 1.70
C VAL A 35 -30.39 -13.74 0.99
N GLY A 36 -31.54 -13.63 1.64
CA GLY A 36 -32.73 -12.97 1.11
C GLY A 36 -32.48 -11.51 0.74
N ARG A 37 -31.87 -10.73 1.65
CA ARG A 37 -31.50 -9.33 1.37
C ARG A 37 -30.56 -9.20 0.17
N VAL A 38 -29.59 -10.11 0.03
CA VAL A 38 -28.67 -10.09 -1.12
C VAL A 38 -29.38 -10.53 -2.40
N CYS A 39 -30.27 -11.52 -2.35
CA CYS A 39 -31.11 -11.90 -3.49
C CYS A 39 -32.02 -10.75 -3.92
N GLU A 40 -32.67 -10.04 -2.99
CA GLU A 40 -33.44 -8.84 -3.27
C GLU A 40 -32.59 -7.77 -3.96
N ALA A 41 -31.38 -7.52 -3.44
CA ALA A 41 -30.45 -6.57 -4.03
C ALA A 41 -30.05 -6.94 -5.47
N CYS A 42 -29.95 -8.24 -5.77
CA CYS A 42 -29.68 -8.79 -7.11
C CYS A 42 -30.93 -8.85 -8.01
N GLY A 43 -32.11 -8.45 -7.54
CA GLY A 43 -33.36 -8.56 -8.31
C GLY A 43 -33.91 -10.00 -8.39
N ALA A 44 -33.48 -10.88 -7.49
CA ALA A 44 -33.91 -12.27 -7.35
C ALA A 44 -34.69 -12.55 -6.04
N GLY A 45 -35.22 -11.49 -5.41
CA GLY A 45 -36.00 -11.61 -4.16
C GLY A 45 -37.21 -12.52 -4.32
N ASP A 46 -37.96 -12.40 -5.42
CA ASP A 46 -39.16 -13.18 -5.68
C ASP A 46 -38.87 -14.69 -5.84
N LEU A 47 -37.74 -15.05 -6.46
CA LEU A 47 -37.28 -16.44 -6.52
C LEU A 47 -36.89 -16.97 -5.14
N PHE A 48 -36.25 -16.14 -4.31
CA PHE A 48 -35.87 -16.52 -2.95
C PHE A 48 -37.06 -16.68 -2.01
N ASP A 49 -38.09 -15.85 -2.15
CA ASP A 49 -39.33 -15.93 -1.38
C ASP A 49 -40.17 -17.15 -1.79
N SER A 50 -40.16 -17.48 -3.08
CA SER A 50 -40.83 -18.67 -3.66
C SER A 50 -39.93 -19.90 -3.73
N ARG A 51 -38.91 -20.00 -2.86
CA ARG A 51 -37.91 -21.07 -2.91
C ARG A 51 -38.51 -22.45 -2.66
N THR A 52 -38.05 -23.43 -3.44
CA THR A 52 -38.36 -24.85 -3.29
C THR A 52 -37.68 -25.44 -2.05
N GLU A 53 -38.12 -26.62 -1.62
CA GLU A 53 -37.48 -27.35 -0.51
C GLU A 53 -36.00 -27.66 -0.83
N TRP A 54 -35.70 -28.02 -2.08
CA TRP A 54 -34.33 -28.25 -2.51
C TRP A 54 -33.47 -26.99 -2.41
N GLU A 55 -33.97 -25.82 -2.83
CA GLU A 55 -33.25 -24.54 -2.69
C GLU A 55 -33.06 -24.14 -1.22
N CYS A 56 -34.07 -24.37 -0.36
CA CYS A 56 -33.91 -24.19 1.09
C CYS A 56 -32.72 -25.02 1.62
N ASN A 57 -32.69 -26.31 1.29
CA ASN A 57 -31.63 -27.22 1.71
C ASN A 57 -30.27 -26.81 1.12
N PHE A 58 -30.26 -26.36 -0.15
CA PHE A 58 -29.06 -25.85 -0.81
C PHE A 58 -28.49 -24.65 -0.05
N PHE A 59 -29.30 -23.62 0.23
CA PHE A 59 -28.82 -22.43 0.94
C PHE A 59 -28.39 -22.76 2.37
N GLU A 60 -29.07 -23.65 3.08
CA GLU A 60 -28.63 -24.10 4.41
C GLU A 60 -27.25 -24.79 4.35
N ALA A 61 -27.03 -25.64 3.33
CA ALA A 61 -25.77 -26.34 3.12
C ALA A 61 -24.64 -25.43 2.62
N ALA A 62 -24.95 -24.42 1.80
CA ALA A 62 -24.00 -23.47 1.23
C ALA A 62 -23.55 -22.37 2.21
N ARG A 63 -23.91 -22.46 3.48
CA ARG A 63 -23.56 -21.46 4.49
C ARG A 63 -22.05 -21.41 4.73
N ILE A 64 -21.44 -20.28 4.41
CA ILE A 64 -20.03 -20.00 4.68
C ILE A 64 -19.89 -19.17 5.97
N PRO A 65 -18.95 -19.54 6.87
CA PRO A 65 -18.63 -18.72 8.03
C PRO A 65 -18.04 -17.36 7.59
N PRO A 66 -18.03 -16.34 8.46
CA PRO A 66 -17.32 -15.10 8.18
C PRO A 66 -15.85 -15.38 7.81
N VAL A 67 -15.31 -14.61 6.85
CA VAL A 67 -13.89 -14.67 6.48
C VAL A 67 -13.04 -14.46 7.72
N GLN A 68 -11.97 -15.25 7.86
CA GLN A 68 -11.09 -15.23 9.04
C GLN A 68 -9.68 -14.76 8.68
N LEU A 69 -8.95 -14.33 9.69
CA LEU A 69 -7.51 -14.12 9.61
C LEU A 69 -6.80 -15.23 10.41
N ARG A 70 -5.81 -15.88 9.82
CA ARG A 70 -5.05 -16.99 10.42
C ARG A 70 -3.55 -16.81 10.23
N LYS A 71 -2.77 -17.39 11.14
CA LYS A 71 -1.32 -17.55 10.97
C LYS A 71 -1.06 -18.80 10.13
N ALA A 72 -0.16 -18.69 9.17
CA ALA A 72 0.36 -19.84 8.45
C ALA A 72 1.05 -20.82 9.42
N ALA A 73 0.87 -22.12 9.18
CA ALA A 73 1.50 -23.15 10.01
C ALA A 73 3.03 -23.02 9.97
N GLY A 74 3.69 -23.06 11.13
CA GLY A 74 5.15 -22.95 11.25
C GLY A 74 5.71 -21.54 11.14
N HIS A 75 4.88 -20.51 10.92
CA HIS A 75 5.33 -19.12 10.85
C HIS A 75 5.20 -18.41 12.20
N GLU A 76 6.30 -17.79 12.63
CA GLU A 76 6.32 -16.93 13.81
C GLU A 76 5.94 -15.51 13.40
N ILE A 77 4.80 -15.02 13.91
CA ILE A 77 4.32 -13.66 13.71
C ILE A 77 4.16 -13.00 15.08
N PRO A 78 4.83 -11.86 15.35
CA PRO A 78 4.69 -11.12 16.59
C PRO A 78 3.22 -10.85 16.93
N ALA A 79 2.87 -11.00 18.21
CA ALA A 79 1.48 -10.86 18.66
C ALA A 79 0.91 -9.46 18.38
N GLU A 80 1.73 -8.42 18.56
CA GLU A 80 1.36 -7.03 18.26
C GLU A 80 1.03 -6.82 16.78
N VAL A 81 1.84 -7.39 15.88
CA VAL A 81 1.63 -7.31 14.43
C VAL A 81 0.33 -8.01 14.04
N PHE A 82 0.13 -9.24 14.51
CA PHE A 82 -1.09 -9.98 14.21
C PHE A 82 -2.33 -9.30 14.77
N SER A 83 -2.25 -8.72 15.98
CA SER A 83 -3.35 -7.95 16.58
C SER A 83 -3.68 -6.69 15.78
N ARG A 84 -2.66 -5.97 15.26
CA ARG A 84 -2.86 -4.80 14.39
C ARG A 84 -3.54 -5.21 13.08
N LEU A 85 -3.07 -6.28 12.44
CA LEU A 85 -3.66 -6.82 11.22
C LEU A 85 -5.12 -7.28 11.42
N ASP A 86 -5.41 -8.00 12.52
CA ASP A 86 -6.79 -8.43 12.84
C ASP A 86 -7.71 -7.24 13.11
N ALA A 87 -7.23 -6.20 13.79
CA ALA A 87 -8.00 -4.98 14.02
C ALA A 87 -8.33 -4.24 12.71
N LEU A 88 -7.34 -4.08 11.81
CA LEU A 88 -7.53 -3.49 10.49
C LEU A 88 -8.51 -4.31 9.64
N PHE A 89 -8.32 -5.63 9.59
CA PHE A 89 -9.21 -6.57 8.90
C PHE A 89 -10.67 -6.45 9.38
N ARG A 90 -10.90 -6.48 10.69
CA ARG A 90 -12.24 -6.36 11.27
C ARG A 90 -12.86 -5.00 10.98
N ALA A 91 -12.08 -3.92 11.11
CA ALA A 91 -12.55 -2.58 10.81
C ALA A 91 -13.00 -2.46 9.35
N THR A 92 -12.22 -2.98 8.39
CA THR A 92 -12.59 -3.01 6.98
C THR A 92 -13.88 -3.80 6.75
N ILE A 93 -13.97 -5.03 7.27
CA ILE A 93 -15.17 -5.88 7.10
C ILE A 93 -16.43 -5.24 7.68
N GLN A 94 -16.31 -4.49 8.78
CA GLN A 94 -17.44 -3.86 9.47
C GLN A 94 -17.87 -2.53 8.85
N LYS A 95 -16.92 -1.72 8.37
CA LYS A 95 -17.18 -0.36 7.89
C LYS A 95 -17.48 -0.31 6.39
N ASP A 96 -16.89 -1.20 5.61
CA ASP A 96 -17.06 -1.17 4.16
C ASP A 96 -18.44 -1.68 3.75
N VAL A 97 -18.99 -1.02 2.73
CA VAL A 97 -20.30 -1.32 2.16
C VAL A 97 -20.13 -1.63 0.67
N VAL A 98 -20.81 -2.68 0.20
CA VAL A 98 -20.89 -3.10 -1.19
C VAL A 98 -22.24 -2.64 -1.75
N ARG A 99 -22.22 -1.93 -2.88
CA ARG A 99 -23.44 -1.56 -3.61
C ARG A 99 -23.76 -2.65 -4.63
N VAL A 100 -24.64 -3.57 -4.25
CA VAL A 100 -24.90 -4.79 -5.04
C VAL A 100 -25.76 -4.45 -6.27
N PRO A 101 -25.31 -4.76 -7.50
CA PRO A 101 -26.13 -4.54 -8.70
C PRO A 101 -27.26 -5.59 -8.80
N PRO A 102 -28.35 -5.26 -9.52
CA PRO A 102 -28.59 -4.01 -10.23
C PRO A 102 -29.18 -2.89 -9.35
N SER A 103 -29.74 -3.22 -8.18
CA SER A 103 -30.44 -2.26 -7.31
C SER A 103 -29.51 -1.19 -6.71
N LYS A 104 -28.20 -1.47 -6.64
CA LYS A 104 -27.20 -0.70 -5.88
C LYS A 104 -27.51 -0.62 -4.38
N MET A 105 -28.30 -1.57 -3.86
CA MET A 105 -28.61 -1.66 -2.43
C MET A 105 -27.30 -1.85 -1.63
N PRO A 106 -27.08 -1.06 -0.57
CA PRO A 106 -25.89 -1.17 0.26
C PRO A 106 -25.99 -2.41 1.18
N ILE A 107 -25.00 -3.30 1.09
CA ILE A 107 -24.82 -4.47 1.96
C ILE A 107 -23.44 -4.39 2.61
N GLY A 108 -23.31 -4.69 3.90
CA GLY A 108 -21.99 -4.69 4.57
C GLY A 108 -21.04 -5.70 3.92
N LEU A 109 -19.75 -5.36 3.80
CA LEU A 109 -18.77 -6.22 3.09
C LEU A 109 -18.72 -7.64 3.67
N GLY A 110 -18.66 -7.78 4.99
CA GLY A 110 -18.67 -9.11 5.64
C GLY A 110 -19.96 -9.91 5.42
N GLU A 111 -21.09 -9.23 5.31
CA GLU A 111 -22.39 -9.83 5.00
C GLU A 111 -22.42 -10.31 3.55
N PHE A 112 -22.00 -9.45 2.63
CA PHE A 112 -21.91 -9.75 1.20
C PHE A 112 -21.05 -10.98 0.93
N LEU A 113 -19.81 -11.01 1.42
CA LEU A 113 -18.86 -12.12 1.16
C LEU A 113 -19.38 -13.47 1.67
N ARG A 114 -20.17 -13.46 2.75
CA ARG A 114 -20.79 -14.69 3.26
C ARG A 114 -21.88 -15.22 2.34
N ALA A 115 -22.74 -14.34 1.82
CA ALA A 115 -23.83 -14.70 0.91
C ALA A 115 -23.33 -15.02 -0.50
N GLU A 116 -22.23 -14.38 -0.93
CA GLU A 116 -21.70 -14.41 -2.29
C GLU A 116 -21.54 -15.83 -2.83
N ALA A 117 -20.88 -16.71 -2.08
CA ALA A 117 -20.60 -18.06 -2.53
C ALA A 117 -21.87 -18.92 -2.69
N ALA A 118 -22.89 -18.69 -1.86
CA ALA A 118 -24.17 -19.37 -1.99
C ALA A 118 -24.89 -18.93 -3.28
N LEU A 119 -24.86 -17.63 -3.60
CA LEU A 119 -25.40 -17.11 -4.86
C LEU A 119 -24.60 -17.61 -6.08
N ARG A 120 -23.26 -17.64 -6.01
CA ARG A 120 -22.42 -18.24 -7.07
C ARG A 120 -22.76 -19.72 -7.27
N GLY A 121 -23.01 -20.45 -6.19
CA GLY A 121 -23.38 -21.86 -6.23
C GLY A 121 -24.75 -22.11 -6.86
N ILE A 122 -25.80 -21.36 -6.49
CA ILE A 122 -27.13 -21.52 -7.11
C ILE A 122 -27.12 -21.11 -8.58
N TYR A 123 -26.37 -20.06 -8.92
CA TYR A 123 -26.15 -19.64 -10.31
C TYR A 123 -25.49 -20.76 -11.13
N SER A 124 -24.37 -21.31 -10.63
CA SER A 124 -23.63 -22.37 -11.32
C SER A 124 -24.43 -23.66 -11.45
N TYR A 125 -25.20 -24.02 -10.44
CA TYR A 125 -26.14 -25.15 -10.53
C TYR A 125 -27.20 -24.90 -11.60
N SER A 126 -27.78 -23.70 -11.63
CA SER A 126 -28.86 -23.35 -12.55
C SER A 126 -28.42 -23.32 -14.01
N LEU A 127 -27.14 -23.00 -14.30
CA LEU A 127 -26.58 -23.10 -15.66
C LEU A 127 -26.65 -24.51 -16.25
N THR A 128 -26.66 -25.55 -15.40
CA THR A 128 -26.69 -26.96 -15.85
C THR A 128 -28.11 -27.50 -16.06
N LYS A 129 -29.14 -26.67 -15.85
CA LYS A 129 -30.55 -27.09 -15.86
C LYS A 129 -31.33 -26.31 -16.91
N THR A 130 -32.25 -27.00 -17.57
CA THR A 130 -33.12 -26.43 -18.62
C THR A 130 -34.48 -25.99 -18.11
N GLN A 131 -34.75 -26.17 -16.82
CA GLN A 131 -36.01 -25.80 -16.20
C GLN A 131 -36.17 -24.27 -16.21
N GLU A 132 -37.38 -23.77 -16.49
CA GLU A 132 -37.69 -22.33 -16.55
C GLU A 132 -37.20 -21.59 -15.30
N ARG A 133 -37.42 -22.17 -14.11
CA ARG A 133 -36.96 -21.60 -12.83
C ARG A 133 -35.44 -21.42 -12.78
N ALA A 134 -34.66 -22.37 -13.29
CA ALA A 134 -33.20 -22.26 -13.35
C ALA A 134 -32.76 -21.15 -14.32
N THR A 135 -33.42 -21.03 -15.47
CA THR A 135 -33.18 -19.92 -16.42
C THR A 135 -33.47 -18.57 -15.78
N ARG A 136 -34.50 -18.46 -14.93
CA ARG A 136 -34.80 -17.23 -14.18
C ARG A 136 -33.69 -16.88 -13.18
N TRP A 137 -33.18 -17.85 -12.43
CA TRP A 137 -32.02 -17.65 -11.54
C TRP A 137 -30.81 -17.13 -12.29
N VAL A 138 -30.45 -17.76 -13.42
CA VAL A 138 -29.32 -17.32 -14.26
C VAL A 138 -29.53 -15.89 -14.72
N LYS A 139 -30.70 -15.58 -15.28
CA LYS A 139 -31.03 -14.24 -15.80
C LYS A 139 -30.94 -13.15 -14.72
N GLN A 140 -31.53 -13.38 -13.54
CA GLN A 140 -31.54 -12.38 -12.47
C GLN A 140 -30.16 -12.21 -11.80
N LEU A 141 -29.38 -13.28 -11.69
CA LEU A 141 -28.05 -13.24 -11.05
C LEU A 141 -26.90 -12.89 -12.02
N GLU A 142 -27.14 -12.72 -13.32
CA GLU A 142 -26.11 -12.35 -14.30
C GLU A 142 -25.38 -11.03 -13.93
N PRO A 143 -26.06 -9.93 -13.56
CA PRO A 143 -25.38 -8.69 -13.16
C PRO A 143 -24.51 -8.88 -11.92
N PHE A 144 -24.98 -9.69 -10.97
CA PHE A 144 -24.20 -10.08 -9.79
C PHE A 144 -22.97 -10.88 -10.22
N LYS A 145 -23.12 -11.88 -11.09
CA LYS A 145 -22.00 -12.71 -11.57
C LYS A 145 -20.93 -11.88 -12.26
N SER A 146 -21.30 -10.95 -13.15
CA SER A 146 -20.37 -10.01 -13.80
C SER A 146 -19.58 -9.21 -12.77
N PHE A 147 -20.29 -8.65 -11.80
CA PHE A 147 -19.72 -7.83 -10.73
C PHE A 147 -18.72 -8.57 -9.84
N VAL A 148 -18.97 -9.84 -9.51
CA VAL A 148 -18.06 -10.59 -8.64
C VAL A 148 -16.91 -11.24 -9.41
N ASP A 149 -17.07 -11.52 -10.70
CA ASP A 149 -16.03 -12.13 -11.53
C ASP A 149 -15.01 -11.14 -12.11
N ASP A 150 -15.14 -9.85 -11.81
CA ASP A 150 -14.20 -8.82 -12.29
C ASP A 150 -14.15 -8.77 -13.84
N LYS A 151 -15.27 -9.09 -14.51
CA LYS A 151 -15.37 -9.01 -15.98
C LYS A 151 -15.45 -7.57 -16.48
N ASP A 152 -15.89 -6.67 -15.62
CA ASP A 152 -15.89 -5.25 -15.89
C ASP A 152 -14.55 -4.71 -15.40
N ASP A 153 -13.57 -4.52 -16.30
CA ASP A 153 -12.20 -4.03 -16.03
C ASP A 153 -12.11 -2.74 -15.17
N VAL A 154 -13.26 -2.13 -14.89
CA VAL A 154 -13.43 -0.87 -14.18
C VAL A 154 -13.64 -1.06 -12.68
N VAL A 155 -14.17 -2.19 -12.22
CA VAL A 155 -14.57 -2.36 -10.80
C VAL A 155 -14.08 -3.67 -10.20
N MET A 156 -13.03 -3.55 -9.40
CA MET A 156 -12.49 -4.63 -8.58
C MET A 156 -13.58 -5.29 -7.72
N SER A 157 -13.69 -6.62 -7.80
CA SER A 157 -14.65 -7.38 -7.00
C SER A 157 -14.48 -7.15 -5.49
N PRO A 158 -15.54 -7.27 -4.66
CA PRO A 158 -15.44 -7.04 -3.22
C PRO A 158 -14.40 -7.91 -2.50
N MET A 159 -14.25 -9.18 -2.91
CA MET A 159 -13.21 -10.07 -2.37
C MET A 159 -11.80 -9.61 -2.78
N MET A 160 -11.62 -9.23 -4.05
CA MET A 160 -10.34 -8.71 -4.54
C MET A 160 -9.97 -7.39 -3.85
N LYS A 161 -10.95 -6.51 -3.60
CA LYS A 161 -10.77 -5.29 -2.80
C LYS A 161 -10.29 -5.62 -1.39
N LEU A 162 -10.94 -6.56 -0.70
CA LEU A 162 -10.54 -6.97 0.64
C LEU A 162 -9.13 -7.58 0.64
N TRP A 163 -8.80 -8.43 -0.33
CA TRP A 163 -7.46 -9.02 -0.43
C TRP A 163 -6.39 -7.98 -0.74
N THR A 164 -6.68 -7.02 -1.62
CA THR A 164 -5.81 -5.88 -1.90
C THR A 164 -5.48 -5.11 -0.62
N LEU A 165 -6.51 -4.77 0.16
CA LEU A 165 -6.35 -4.07 1.44
C LEU A 165 -5.56 -4.91 2.45
N MET A 166 -5.84 -6.21 2.54
CA MET A 166 -5.09 -7.10 3.44
C MET A 166 -3.62 -7.23 3.04
N SER A 167 -3.34 -7.26 1.75
CA SER A 167 -1.97 -7.26 1.23
C SER A 167 -1.26 -5.95 1.60
N TYR A 168 -1.90 -4.82 1.36
CA TYR A 168 -1.40 -3.51 1.79
C TYR A 168 -1.15 -3.46 3.31
N PHE A 169 -2.08 -3.94 4.15
CA PHE A 169 -1.88 -3.99 5.59
C PHE A 169 -0.70 -4.89 6.00
N GLY A 170 -0.51 -6.02 5.30
CA GLY A 170 0.65 -6.90 5.48
C GLY A 170 1.98 -6.19 5.17
N ALA A 171 2.03 -5.42 4.09
CA ALA A 171 3.19 -4.60 3.72
C ALA A 171 3.49 -3.54 4.79
N VAL A 172 2.47 -2.77 5.18
CA VAL A 172 2.55 -1.67 6.15
C VAL A 172 2.87 -2.16 7.58
N CYS A 173 2.47 -3.38 7.93
CA CYS A 173 2.89 -3.97 9.20
C CYS A 173 4.30 -4.58 9.16
N GLY A 174 4.90 -4.71 7.96
CA GLY A 174 6.24 -5.21 7.76
C GLY A 174 7.33 -4.18 8.01
N ASP A 175 8.56 -4.67 8.09
CA ASP A 175 9.77 -3.85 8.05
C ASP A 175 10.77 -4.57 7.15
N MET A 176 11.12 -3.97 6.01
CA MET A 176 12.09 -4.52 5.07
C MET A 176 13.47 -4.81 5.71
N LYS A 177 13.77 -4.24 6.89
CA LYS A 177 15.01 -4.54 7.63
C LYS A 177 14.94 -5.81 8.47
N ARG A 178 13.73 -6.28 8.80
CA ARG A 178 13.50 -7.36 9.76
C ARG A 178 12.69 -8.49 9.15
N MET A 179 11.44 -8.21 8.79
CA MET A 179 10.46 -9.21 8.44
C MET A 179 9.31 -8.57 7.66
N VAL A 180 8.82 -9.25 6.64
CA VAL A 180 7.59 -8.90 5.94
C VAL A 180 6.50 -9.94 6.21
N PHE A 181 5.24 -9.55 6.00
CA PHE A 181 4.07 -10.38 6.31
C PHE A 181 3.19 -10.62 5.07
N PRO A 182 3.57 -11.58 4.20
CA PRO A 182 2.76 -11.94 3.05
C PRO A 182 1.37 -12.43 3.47
N VAL A 183 0.36 -12.04 2.70
CA VAL A 183 -1.03 -12.45 2.93
C VAL A 183 -1.52 -13.25 1.73
N ARG A 184 -2.03 -14.46 1.98
CA ARG A 184 -2.64 -15.33 0.97
C ARG A 184 -4.10 -15.59 1.29
N LEU A 185 -4.97 -15.50 0.30
CA LEU A 185 -6.33 -16.01 0.42
C LEU A 185 -6.30 -17.54 0.27
N GLN A 186 -6.92 -18.24 1.21
CA GLN A 186 -6.97 -19.70 1.27
C GLN A 186 -8.41 -20.18 1.43
N TRP A 187 -8.64 -21.40 0.96
CA TRP A 187 -9.88 -22.13 1.14
C TRP A 187 -9.61 -23.48 1.76
N GLU A 188 -10.41 -23.86 2.76
CA GLU A 188 -10.32 -25.17 3.40
C GLU A 188 -11.70 -25.83 3.36
N THR A 189 -11.75 -27.09 2.92
CA THR A 189 -12.97 -27.89 2.92
C THR A 189 -12.88 -28.93 4.03
N GLN A 190 -13.82 -28.91 4.99
CA GLN A 190 -13.88 -29.92 6.05
C GLN A 190 -14.92 -31.00 5.72
N ALA A 191 -14.48 -32.25 5.61
CA ALA A 191 -15.32 -33.39 5.22
C ALA A 191 -16.23 -33.93 6.35
N LYS A 192 -16.00 -33.54 7.60
CA LYS A 192 -16.47 -34.35 8.75
C LYS A 192 -17.97 -34.33 9.05
N GLU A 193 -18.80 -33.46 8.49
CA GLU A 193 -20.24 -33.49 8.83
C GLU A 193 -21.20 -32.77 7.87
N LEU A 194 -20.70 -32.22 6.77
CA LEU A 194 -21.34 -31.48 5.68
C LEU A 194 -20.17 -30.66 5.13
N SER A 195 -19.88 -30.74 3.82
CA SER A 195 -18.74 -30.05 3.22
C SER A 195 -18.82 -28.55 3.53
N ARG A 196 -18.08 -28.10 4.55
CA ARG A 196 -18.01 -26.69 4.94
C ARG A 196 -16.77 -26.11 4.30
N MET A 197 -16.99 -25.17 3.41
CA MET A 197 -15.94 -24.33 2.86
C MET A 197 -15.65 -23.20 3.86
N PHE A 198 -14.39 -23.05 4.24
CA PHE A 198 -13.88 -21.92 5.01
C PHE A 198 -13.06 -21.04 4.10
N GLN A 199 -13.26 -19.73 4.20
CA GLN A 199 -12.44 -18.73 3.54
C GLN A 199 -11.64 -17.99 4.61
N TYR A 200 -10.33 -17.87 4.40
CA TYR A 200 -9.49 -17.13 5.33
C TYR A 200 -8.27 -16.52 4.64
N PHE A 201 -7.80 -15.41 5.20
CA PHE A 201 -6.50 -14.86 4.91
C PHE A 201 -5.47 -15.52 5.82
N GLU A 202 -4.49 -16.14 5.20
CA GLU A 202 -3.34 -16.74 5.85
C GLU A 202 -2.16 -15.76 5.79
N ILE A 203 -1.68 -15.35 6.97
CA ILE A 203 -0.50 -14.50 7.11
C ILE A 203 0.70 -15.40 7.36
N SER A 204 1.75 -15.24 6.56
CA SER A 204 3.06 -15.83 6.81
C SER A 204 4.07 -14.77 7.24
N SER A 205 5.25 -15.20 7.66
CA SER A 205 6.40 -14.33 7.93
C SER A 205 7.56 -14.70 7.03
N MET A 206 8.27 -13.69 6.52
CA MET A 206 9.46 -13.84 5.69
C MET A 206 10.56 -12.92 6.21
N PRO A 207 11.73 -13.46 6.62
CA PRO A 207 12.82 -12.63 7.13
C PRO A 207 13.42 -11.78 6.02
N ALA A 208 13.94 -10.60 6.39
CA ALA A 208 14.63 -9.71 5.47
C ALA A 208 15.97 -10.30 4.99
N GLU A 209 16.16 -10.37 3.67
CA GLU A 209 17.47 -10.62 3.08
C GLU A 209 18.25 -9.30 2.96
N HIS A 210 19.54 -9.33 3.27
CA HIS A 210 20.41 -8.16 3.13
C HIS A 210 21.80 -8.56 2.66
N ARG A 211 22.48 -7.62 2.00
CA ARG A 211 23.85 -7.76 1.49
C ARG A 211 24.66 -6.49 1.73
N VAL A 212 25.97 -6.59 1.58
CA VAL A 212 26.91 -5.46 1.67
C VAL A 212 27.55 -5.26 0.32
N PHE A 213 27.30 -4.10 -0.28
CA PHE A 213 27.81 -3.71 -1.59
C PHE A 213 28.99 -2.75 -1.46
N GLN A 214 29.92 -2.80 -2.40
CA GLN A 214 31.02 -1.84 -2.52
C GLN A 214 30.59 -0.71 -3.46
N VAL A 215 30.36 0.49 -2.91
CA VAL A 215 29.95 1.68 -3.69
C VAL A 215 31.08 2.71 -3.61
N GLY A 216 31.85 2.82 -4.70
CA GLY A 216 33.11 3.55 -4.70
C GLY A 216 34.06 2.96 -3.66
N GLN A 217 34.51 3.75 -2.68
CA GLN A 217 35.38 3.30 -1.60
C GLN A 217 34.64 2.80 -0.35
N GLN A 218 33.29 2.85 -0.33
CA GLN A 218 32.51 2.59 0.88
C GLN A 218 31.72 1.30 0.78
N LYS A 219 31.77 0.49 1.84
CA LYS A 219 30.87 -0.65 2.03
C LYS A 219 29.52 -0.17 2.54
N ARG A 220 28.44 -0.55 1.86
CA ARG A 220 27.07 -0.11 2.16
C ARG A 220 26.17 -1.34 2.29
N ARG A 221 25.47 -1.46 3.44
CA ARG A 221 24.43 -2.47 3.62
C ARG A 221 23.18 -2.05 2.85
N ALA A 222 22.56 -3.00 2.17
CA ALA A 222 21.27 -2.83 1.51
C ALA A 222 20.41 -4.09 1.69
N TRP A 223 19.09 -3.92 1.63
CA TRP A 223 18.10 -4.96 1.87
C TRP A 223 17.40 -5.33 0.56
N ARG A 224 17.09 -6.62 0.39
CA ARG A 224 16.36 -7.12 -0.77
C ARG A 224 14.97 -6.49 -0.77
N LEU A 225 14.63 -5.78 -1.84
CA LEU A 225 13.29 -5.25 -1.99
C LEU A 225 12.33 -6.40 -2.27
N LEU A 226 11.18 -6.40 -1.62
CA LEU A 226 10.11 -7.37 -1.84
C LEU A 226 8.89 -6.63 -2.42
N VAL A 227 8.31 -7.20 -3.47
CA VAL A 227 7.09 -6.69 -4.10
C VAL A 227 5.91 -7.47 -3.56
N GLN A 228 4.95 -6.77 -2.97
CA GLN A 228 3.66 -7.34 -2.64
C GLN A 228 2.66 -7.06 -3.76
N SER A 229 2.67 -7.90 -4.78
CA SER A 229 1.82 -7.70 -5.94
C SER A 229 0.41 -8.16 -5.64
N VAL A 230 -0.52 -7.20 -5.73
CA VAL A 230 -1.96 -7.43 -5.69
C VAL A 230 -2.39 -8.24 -6.91
N VAL A 231 -1.87 -7.93 -8.10
CA VAL A 231 -2.24 -8.63 -9.34
C VAL A 231 -1.77 -10.08 -9.34
N LYS A 232 -0.52 -10.33 -8.90
CA LYS A 232 0.06 -11.68 -8.85
C LYS A 232 -0.30 -12.44 -7.58
N LEU A 233 -0.97 -11.78 -6.63
CA LEU A 233 -1.47 -12.37 -5.39
C LEU A 233 -0.38 -13.07 -4.57
N LYS A 234 0.84 -12.51 -4.62
CA LYS A 234 2.03 -13.08 -3.98
C LYS A 234 3.02 -11.98 -3.62
N VAL A 235 3.80 -12.26 -2.57
CA VAL A 235 5.01 -11.51 -2.25
C VAL A 235 6.20 -12.21 -2.89
N TYR A 236 7.05 -11.46 -3.59
CA TYR A 236 8.24 -11.99 -4.24
C TYR A 236 9.39 -10.96 -4.24
N PRO A 237 10.65 -11.41 -4.34
CA PRO A 237 11.78 -10.51 -4.47
C PRO A 237 11.70 -9.65 -5.72
N ALA A 238 11.95 -8.34 -5.60
CA ALA A 238 11.94 -7.41 -6.71
C ALA A 238 13.11 -7.68 -7.66
N GLU A 239 12.82 -7.67 -8.95
CA GLU A 239 13.80 -7.82 -10.02
C GLU A 239 13.55 -6.74 -11.07
N LEU A 240 14.62 -6.27 -11.71
CA LEU A 240 14.55 -5.30 -12.79
C LEU A 240 15.11 -5.93 -14.06
N SER A 241 14.35 -5.90 -15.15
CA SER A 241 14.81 -6.38 -16.46
C SER A 241 15.90 -5.45 -17.01
N THR A 242 16.95 -6.01 -17.61
CA THR A 242 17.98 -5.21 -18.30
C THR A 242 17.42 -4.41 -19.47
N GLN A 243 16.30 -4.83 -20.07
CA GLN A 243 15.64 -4.10 -21.15
C GLN A 243 15.11 -2.72 -20.74
N VAL A 244 14.85 -2.52 -19.45
CA VAL A 244 14.40 -1.22 -18.91
C VAL A 244 15.53 -0.47 -18.21
N ILE A 245 16.78 -0.93 -18.28
CA ILE A 245 17.92 -0.25 -17.66
C ILE A 245 18.67 0.53 -18.75
N PRO A 246 18.81 1.87 -18.61
CA PRO A 246 19.50 2.67 -19.60
C PRO A 246 20.95 2.22 -19.83
N GLY A 247 21.30 1.96 -21.09
CA GLY A 247 22.61 1.47 -21.52
C GLY A 247 22.76 -0.06 -21.54
N LEU A 248 21.73 -0.82 -21.14
CA LEU A 248 21.72 -2.29 -21.16
C LEU A 248 20.60 -2.86 -22.05
N GLU A 249 19.86 -2.03 -22.78
CA GLU A 249 18.68 -2.41 -23.55
C GLU A 249 18.99 -3.38 -24.70
N ASP A 250 20.17 -3.25 -25.31
CA ASP A 250 20.63 -4.08 -26.43
C ASP A 250 21.22 -5.44 -25.99
N GLN A 251 21.37 -5.67 -24.68
CA GLN A 251 21.90 -6.92 -24.15
C GLN A 251 20.80 -8.00 -24.07
N PRO A 252 21.15 -9.30 -24.08
CA PRO A 252 20.19 -10.36 -23.77
C PRO A 252 19.46 -10.07 -22.45
N GLU A 253 18.14 -10.28 -22.44
CA GLU A 253 17.31 -9.97 -21.29
C GLU A 253 17.75 -10.79 -20.07
N ARG A 254 18.03 -10.09 -18.97
CA ARG A 254 18.32 -10.67 -17.66
C ARG A 254 17.51 -9.93 -16.61
N HIS A 255 17.17 -10.64 -15.53
CA HIS A 255 16.48 -10.07 -14.38
C HIS A 255 17.48 -9.87 -13.24
N LEU A 256 17.78 -8.61 -12.92
CA LEU A 256 18.73 -8.27 -11.88
C LEU A 256 18.02 -8.11 -10.52
N PRO A 257 18.56 -8.68 -9.43
CA PRO A 257 18.00 -8.51 -8.11
C PRO A 257 18.12 -7.05 -7.64
N VAL A 258 17.02 -6.47 -7.16
CA VAL A 258 16.97 -5.12 -6.58
C VAL A 258 17.24 -5.13 -5.08
N TYR A 259 18.11 -4.22 -4.63
CA TYR A 259 18.42 -3.94 -3.24
C TYR A 259 18.29 -2.45 -2.93
N VAL A 260 17.86 -2.14 -1.70
CA VAL A 260 17.58 -0.77 -1.25
C VAL A 260 18.47 -0.41 -0.08
N GLN A 261 19.18 0.71 -0.18
CA GLN A 261 19.90 1.29 0.96
C GLN A 261 18.95 1.98 1.92
N GLU A 262 19.28 1.96 3.22
CA GLU A 262 18.52 2.67 4.27
C GLU A 262 18.38 4.17 4.00
N HIS A 263 19.35 4.74 3.29
CA HIS A 263 19.30 6.15 2.91
C HIS A 263 18.10 6.48 2.00
N VAL A 264 17.63 5.55 1.18
CA VAL A 264 16.42 5.72 0.36
C VAL A 264 15.22 5.96 1.26
N ARG A 265 14.97 5.07 2.23
CA ARG A 265 13.86 5.19 3.20
C ARG A 265 13.93 6.49 4.00
N LEU A 266 15.12 6.84 4.51
CA LEU A 266 15.31 8.10 5.24
C LEU A 266 14.92 9.31 4.39
N ARG A 267 15.36 9.36 3.12
CA ARG A 267 15.02 10.45 2.22
C ARG A 267 13.56 10.45 1.80
N MET A 268 12.94 9.28 1.65
CA MET A 268 11.49 9.19 1.40
C MET A 268 10.71 9.72 2.60
N ASN A 269 11.00 9.29 3.82
CA ASN A 269 10.35 9.79 5.04
C ASN A 269 10.47 11.32 5.18
N GLU A 270 11.67 11.87 4.97
CA GLU A 270 11.90 13.32 5.08
C GLU A 270 11.10 14.16 4.07
N ARG A 271 10.82 13.59 2.89
CA ARG A 271 10.32 14.33 1.72
C ARG A 271 8.90 13.98 1.34
N LEU A 272 8.41 12.82 1.73
CA LEU A 272 7.04 12.36 1.48
C LEU A 272 6.13 12.54 2.69
N ASP A 273 6.61 13.13 3.79
CA ASP A 273 5.74 13.68 4.84
C ASP A 273 4.56 14.45 4.19
N PRO A 274 3.28 14.18 4.55
CA PRO A 274 2.78 13.45 5.71
C PRO A 274 2.43 11.96 5.48
N LEU A 275 2.99 11.31 4.46
CA LEU A 275 2.85 9.86 4.31
C LEU A 275 3.52 9.15 5.50
N ALA A 276 2.92 8.04 5.92
CA ALA A 276 3.41 7.31 7.08
C ALA A 276 4.68 6.51 6.71
N GLU A 277 5.60 6.33 7.65
CA GLU A 277 6.87 5.64 7.39
C GLU A 277 6.67 4.21 6.88
N ASP A 278 5.61 3.54 7.35
CA ASP A 278 5.25 2.18 6.95
C ASP A 278 4.71 2.09 5.51
N GLU A 279 4.36 3.21 4.86
CA GLU A 279 3.94 3.23 3.45
C GLU A 279 5.14 3.20 2.49
N MET A 280 6.36 3.54 2.94
CA MET A 280 7.51 3.71 2.04
C MET A 280 7.94 2.40 1.36
N ASP A 281 8.00 1.31 2.13
CA ASP A 281 8.41 0.00 1.63
C ASP A 281 7.40 -0.53 0.60
N HIS A 282 6.10 -0.26 0.82
CA HIS A 282 5.04 -0.58 -0.14
C HIS A 282 5.18 0.23 -1.44
N LEU A 283 5.40 1.55 -1.37
CA LEU A 283 5.59 2.41 -2.55
C LEU A 283 6.81 1.98 -3.40
N LEU A 284 7.90 1.58 -2.73
CA LEU A 284 9.07 1.02 -3.43
C LEU A 284 8.72 -0.30 -4.14
N GLY A 285 7.99 -1.19 -3.47
CA GLY A 285 7.53 -2.45 -4.08
C GLY A 285 6.62 -2.22 -5.30
N ASP A 286 5.67 -1.29 -5.19
CA ASP A 286 4.74 -0.97 -6.27
C ASP A 286 5.44 -0.39 -7.50
N THR A 287 6.46 0.45 -7.28
CA THR A 287 7.32 0.99 -8.34
C THR A 287 7.93 -0.11 -9.21
N MET A 288 8.20 -1.29 -8.65
CA MET A 288 8.79 -2.41 -9.37
C MET A 288 7.80 -3.22 -10.21
N SER A 289 6.48 -2.96 -10.09
CA SER A 289 5.48 -3.67 -10.90
C SER A 289 5.43 -3.17 -12.34
N SER A 290 5.79 -1.91 -12.58
CA SER A 290 5.90 -1.30 -13.92
C SER A 290 6.97 -0.21 -13.90
N PRO A 291 8.26 -0.60 -13.83
CA PRO A 291 9.35 0.35 -13.66
C PRO A 291 9.53 1.20 -14.93
N LYS A 292 9.66 2.51 -14.74
CA LYS A 292 10.06 3.46 -15.78
C LYS A 292 11.37 4.09 -15.37
N THR A 293 12.32 4.14 -16.28
CA THR A 293 13.68 4.60 -16.00
C THR A 293 14.10 5.77 -16.87
N VAL A 294 15.01 6.59 -16.33
CA VAL A 294 15.60 7.73 -17.04
C VAL A 294 17.12 7.66 -16.86
N PRO A 295 17.92 7.77 -17.93
CA PRO A 295 19.37 7.73 -17.82
C PRO A 295 19.92 8.87 -16.96
N LEU A 296 20.96 8.57 -16.19
CA LEU A 296 21.76 9.55 -15.45
C LEU A 296 23.25 9.37 -15.84
N ARG A 297 24.11 10.26 -15.35
CA ARG A 297 25.56 10.19 -15.62
C ARG A 297 26.21 8.99 -14.93
N ASN A 298 27.31 8.51 -15.48
CA ASN A 298 28.18 7.46 -14.91
C ASN A 298 27.48 6.10 -14.70
N GLY A 299 26.55 5.73 -15.60
CA GLY A 299 25.84 4.45 -15.53
C GLY A 299 24.77 4.38 -14.42
N ALA A 300 24.56 5.46 -13.68
CA ALA A 300 23.41 5.59 -12.81
C ALA A 300 22.15 5.89 -13.64
N PHE A 301 20.99 5.65 -13.05
CA PHE A 301 19.69 5.95 -13.64
C PHE A 301 18.68 6.28 -12.55
N LEU A 302 17.58 6.90 -12.96
CA LEU A 302 16.44 7.20 -12.12
C LEU A 302 15.36 6.15 -12.37
N ILE A 303 14.67 5.71 -11.32
CA ILE A 303 13.45 4.89 -11.39
C ILE A 303 12.30 5.75 -10.89
N GLU A 304 11.26 5.94 -11.69
CA GLU A 304 10.08 6.71 -11.30
C GLU A 304 9.37 6.08 -10.10
N LEU A 305 9.20 6.85 -9.03
CA LEU A 305 8.36 6.47 -7.90
C LEU A 305 6.98 7.10 -8.07
N ARG A 306 5.95 6.26 -8.22
CA ARG A 306 4.56 6.68 -8.47
C ARG A 306 3.64 6.29 -7.32
N MET A 307 2.61 7.11 -7.10
CA MET A 307 1.48 6.82 -6.21
C MET A 307 0.19 7.20 -6.94
N TYR A 308 -0.81 6.31 -6.97
CA TYR A 308 -2.04 6.51 -7.76
C TYR A 308 -1.77 6.80 -9.24
N HIS A 309 -0.73 6.18 -9.80
CA HIS A 309 -0.19 6.46 -11.14
C HIS A 309 0.42 7.85 -11.35
N CYS A 310 0.42 8.71 -10.34
CA CYS A 310 1.02 10.03 -10.35
C CYS A 310 2.49 9.99 -9.92
N LEU A 311 3.36 10.73 -10.60
CA LEU A 311 4.79 10.85 -10.27
C LEU A 311 5.00 11.63 -8.96
N LEU A 312 5.68 11.01 -7.99
CA LEU A 312 6.11 11.67 -6.75
C LEU A 312 7.59 12.07 -6.75
N GLY A 313 8.40 11.35 -7.52
CA GLY A 313 9.83 11.57 -7.58
C GLY A 313 10.55 10.36 -8.16
N TYR A 314 11.82 10.23 -7.82
CA TYR A 314 12.71 9.26 -8.42
C TYR A 314 13.57 8.57 -7.37
N VAL A 315 13.82 7.28 -7.56
CA VAL A 315 14.85 6.56 -6.84
C VAL A 315 16.09 6.49 -7.73
N VAL A 316 17.22 6.99 -7.23
CA VAL A 316 18.51 6.88 -7.92
C VAL A 316 19.04 5.47 -7.72
N ALA A 317 19.34 4.80 -8.83
CA ALA A 317 19.85 3.44 -8.86
C ALA A 317 21.10 3.34 -9.76
N GLU A 318 21.88 2.30 -9.54
CA GLU A 318 22.98 1.89 -10.42
C GLU A 318 23.09 0.35 -10.42
N VAL A 319 23.67 -0.21 -11.48
CA VAL A 319 24.04 -1.64 -11.49
C VAL A 319 25.41 -1.78 -10.83
N VAL A 320 25.51 -2.70 -9.87
CA VAL A 320 26.74 -2.99 -9.13
C VAL A 320 27.11 -4.45 -9.25
N ASP A 321 28.40 -4.74 -9.23
CA ASP A 321 28.93 -6.09 -9.09
C ASP A 321 28.51 -6.68 -7.73
N ASP A 322 27.98 -7.89 -7.76
CA ASP A 322 27.56 -8.68 -6.61
C ASP A 322 28.27 -10.04 -6.68
N ALA A 323 29.58 -10.03 -6.40
CA ALA A 323 30.44 -11.22 -6.40
C ALA A 323 29.94 -12.37 -5.50
N GLY A 324 29.02 -12.10 -4.56
CA GLY A 324 28.37 -13.12 -3.72
C GLY A 324 26.98 -13.55 -4.19
N GLY A 325 26.48 -12.97 -5.30
CA GLY A 325 25.13 -13.17 -5.79
C GLY A 325 25.00 -14.15 -6.95
N PRO A 326 23.82 -14.77 -7.10
CA PRO A 326 23.59 -15.76 -8.15
C PRO A 326 23.68 -15.16 -9.57
N ALA A 327 23.40 -13.86 -9.71
CA ALA A 327 23.42 -13.14 -10.98
C ALA A 327 24.77 -12.46 -11.28
N GLY A 328 25.70 -12.42 -10.32
CA GLY A 328 26.94 -11.63 -10.40
C GLY A 328 26.75 -10.11 -10.40
N GLU A 329 25.53 -9.62 -10.66
CA GLU A 329 25.20 -8.19 -10.68
C GLU A 329 23.89 -7.95 -9.92
N ALA A 330 23.71 -6.74 -9.40
CA ALA A 330 22.49 -6.31 -8.72
C ALA A 330 22.17 -4.84 -9.01
N VAL A 331 20.88 -4.48 -8.90
CA VAL A 331 20.45 -3.08 -8.95
C VAL A 331 20.43 -2.54 -7.53
N LEU A 332 21.19 -1.47 -7.27
CA LEU A 332 21.30 -0.85 -5.96
C LEU A 332 20.63 0.52 -5.94
N MET A 333 19.53 0.64 -5.22
CA MET A 333 18.83 1.90 -4.95
C MET A 333 19.53 2.66 -3.82
N ARG A 334 19.98 3.89 -4.10
CA ARG A 334 20.92 4.63 -3.23
C ARG A 334 20.30 5.80 -2.50
N THR A 335 19.44 6.54 -3.17
CA THR A 335 18.72 7.68 -2.59
C THR A 335 17.40 7.87 -3.30
N PHE A 336 16.45 8.49 -2.61
CA PHE A 336 15.28 9.08 -3.25
C PHE A 336 15.60 10.52 -3.65
N LEU A 337 14.87 11.07 -4.62
CA LEU A 337 14.82 12.49 -5.02
C LEU A 337 13.34 12.84 -5.21
N PHE A 338 12.86 13.87 -4.52
CA PHE A 338 11.50 14.35 -4.73
C PHE A 338 11.40 15.05 -6.09
N VAL A 339 10.22 15.04 -6.74
CA VAL A 339 10.04 15.49 -8.14
C VAL A 339 10.48 16.94 -8.41
N THR A 340 10.52 17.81 -7.40
CA THR A 340 10.99 19.21 -7.53
C THR A 340 12.50 19.39 -7.25
N GLN A 341 13.21 18.32 -6.90
CA GLN A 341 14.62 18.39 -6.52
C GLN A 341 15.55 18.43 -7.74
N SER A 342 16.70 19.08 -7.56
CA SER A 342 17.69 19.17 -8.63
C SER A 342 18.27 17.79 -8.95
N GLY A 343 18.50 17.54 -10.23
CA GLY A 343 18.89 16.22 -10.73
C GLY A 343 17.70 15.31 -11.08
N THR A 344 16.48 15.83 -10.99
CA THR A 344 15.30 15.24 -11.65
C THR A 344 14.93 16.11 -12.87
N PRO A 345 14.43 15.53 -13.98
CA PRO A 345 14.08 16.30 -15.17
C PRO A 345 13.08 17.43 -14.87
N GLU A 346 12.06 17.13 -14.08
CA GLU A 346 11.00 18.05 -13.66
C GLU A 346 11.54 19.11 -12.71
N GLY A 347 12.32 18.70 -11.72
CA GLY A 347 12.89 19.60 -10.73
C GLY A 347 13.87 20.58 -11.34
N ASP A 348 14.61 20.20 -12.39
CA ASP A 348 15.51 21.11 -13.10
C ASP A 348 14.71 22.18 -13.88
N ARG A 349 13.64 21.79 -14.60
CA ARG A 349 12.70 22.73 -15.24
C ARG A 349 12.04 23.66 -14.20
N PHE A 350 11.64 23.12 -13.06
CA PHE A 350 11.04 23.89 -11.96
C PHE A 350 12.00 24.93 -11.37
N ASN A 351 13.28 24.58 -11.20
CA ASN A 351 14.30 25.50 -10.73
C ASN A 351 14.51 26.66 -11.70
N GLU A 352 14.57 26.35 -13.00
CA GLU A 352 14.72 27.35 -14.06
C GLU A 352 13.51 28.29 -14.10
N ARG A 353 12.31 27.71 -14.09
CA ARG A 353 11.03 28.45 -14.16
C ARG A 353 10.82 29.41 -12.98
N LEU A 354 11.19 28.99 -11.78
CA LEU A 354 11.07 29.80 -10.56
C LEU A 354 12.32 30.61 -10.23
N LYS A 355 13.44 30.38 -10.93
CA LYS A 355 14.76 30.96 -10.64
C LYS A 355 15.18 30.71 -9.18
N VAL A 356 14.94 29.50 -8.68
CA VAL A 356 15.23 29.08 -7.29
C VAL A 356 16.40 28.08 -7.25
N GLY A 357 17.22 28.18 -6.20
CA GLY A 357 18.24 27.20 -5.89
C GLY A 357 17.80 26.21 -4.81
N ASN A 358 18.73 25.35 -4.38
CA ASN A 358 18.50 24.40 -3.29
C ASN A 358 18.15 25.08 -1.96
N TYR A 359 18.73 26.25 -1.71
CA TYR A 359 18.47 27.01 -0.48
C TYR A 359 17.02 27.50 -0.43
N GLU A 360 16.55 28.15 -1.50
CA GLU A 360 15.17 28.65 -1.59
C GLU A 360 14.17 27.50 -1.53
N LYS A 361 14.42 26.39 -2.23
CA LYS A 361 13.54 25.21 -2.15
C LYS A 361 13.43 24.67 -0.73
N SER A 362 14.55 24.56 -0.01
CA SER A 362 14.54 24.11 1.37
C SER A 362 13.84 25.11 2.30
N TYR A 363 14.06 26.41 2.09
CA TYR A 363 13.44 27.50 2.85
C TYR A 363 11.90 27.48 2.71
N PHE A 364 11.40 27.34 1.48
CA PHE A 364 9.96 27.23 1.19
C PHE A 364 9.43 25.79 1.34
N ARG A 365 10.30 24.84 1.68
CA ARG A 365 10.02 23.39 1.74
C ARG A 365 9.44 22.81 0.44
N LEU A 366 9.70 23.45 -0.70
CA LEU A 366 9.27 22.99 -2.02
C LEU A 366 9.93 21.68 -2.43
N ASP A 367 10.93 21.21 -1.68
CA ASP A 367 11.63 19.93 -1.83
C ASP A 367 10.96 18.76 -1.09
N ARG A 368 9.71 18.96 -0.61
CA ARG A 368 8.90 17.98 0.13
C ARG A 368 7.43 18.02 -0.30
N LEU A 369 6.71 16.94 -0.04
CA LEU A 369 5.28 16.80 -0.33
C LEU A 369 4.39 17.62 0.62
N ALA A 370 4.78 17.78 1.88
CA ALA A 370 3.96 18.39 2.91
C ALA A 370 3.37 19.76 2.55
N PRO A 371 4.12 20.74 2.00
CA PRO A 371 3.53 22.04 1.63
C PRO A 371 2.48 21.93 0.52
N PHE A 372 2.64 21.01 -0.43
CA PHE A 372 1.66 20.78 -1.48
C PHE A 372 0.34 20.21 -0.91
N MET A 373 0.43 19.33 0.09
CA MET A 373 -0.75 18.73 0.71
C MET A 373 -1.45 19.65 1.72
N THR A 374 -0.69 20.36 2.55
CA THR A 374 -1.18 21.06 3.75
C THR A 374 -1.40 22.56 3.56
N THR A 375 -1.13 23.09 2.36
CA THR A 375 -1.33 24.52 2.05
C THR A 375 -2.15 24.72 0.78
N ASP A 376 -2.43 25.98 0.46
CA ASP A 376 -3.11 26.41 -0.76
C ASP A 376 -2.24 26.39 -2.02
N LEU A 377 -1.00 25.88 -1.95
CA LEU A 377 -0.07 25.87 -3.08
C LEU A 377 -0.61 25.14 -4.32
N CYS A 378 -1.25 23.98 -4.15
CA CYS A 378 -1.90 23.26 -5.26
C CYS A 378 -3.29 23.79 -5.61
N LEU A 379 -3.80 24.79 -4.90
CA LEU A 379 -5.07 25.46 -5.19
C LEU A 379 -4.88 26.80 -5.92
N ASP A 380 -3.72 27.43 -5.75
CA ASP A 380 -3.38 28.68 -6.42
C ASP A 380 -3.23 28.47 -7.95
N PRO A 381 -4.02 29.17 -8.79
CA PRO A 381 -4.02 28.94 -10.23
C PRO A 381 -2.65 29.17 -10.90
N VAL A 382 -1.87 30.12 -10.39
CA VAL A 382 -0.54 30.44 -10.94
C VAL A 382 0.42 29.30 -10.68
N PHE A 383 0.42 28.78 -9.45
CA PHE A 383 1.23 27.63 -9.11
C PHE A 383 0.81 26.37 -9.84
N GLN A 384 -0.49 26.12 -10.02
CA GLN A 384 -0.94 24.98 -10.82
C GLN A 384 -0.40 25.05 -12.24
N GLU A 385 -0.41 26.22 -12.86
CA GLU A 385 0.13 26.40 -14.20
C GLU A 385 1.64 26.13 -14.25
N ILE A 386 2.39 26.72 -13.31
CA ILE A 386 3.83 26.46 -13.17
C ILE A 386 4.12 24.96 -13.01
N LEU A 387 3.33 24.26 -12.18
CA LEU A 387 3.49 22.82 -11.98
C LEU A 387 3.24 22.03 -13.26
N ARG A 388 2.20 22.37 -14.04
CA ARG A 388 1.92 21.72 -15.34
C ARG A 388 3.02 21.99 -16.36
N GLU A 389 3.45 23.25 -16.50
CA GLU A 389 4.55 23.65 -17.38
C GLU A 389 5.84 22.87 -17.09
N CYS A 390 6.10 22.56 -15.82
CA CYS A 390 7.31 21.82 -15.40
C CYS A 390 7.17 20.29 -15.52
N GLY A 391 5.99 19.76 -15.82
CA GLY A 391 5.70 18.32 -15.82
C GLY A 391 5.43 17.74 -14.42
N ILE A 392 5.03 18.58 -13.46
CA ILE A 392 4.75 18.25 -12.05
C ILE A 392 3.24 18.32 -11.75
N GLY A 393 2.40 18.39 -12.78
CA GLY A 393 0.94 18.46 -12.64
C GLY A 393 0.34 17.30 -11.83
N ASP A 394 0.99 16.13 -11.86
CA ASP A 394 0.65 14.93 -11.10
C ASP A 394 0.53 15.17 -9.59
N LEU A 395 1.28 16.12 -9.01
CA LEU A 395 1.15 16.47 -7.59
C LEU A 395 -0.22 17.03 -7.25
N ILE A 396 -0.88 17.72 -8.19
CA ILE A 396 -2.23 18.28 -7.98
C ILE A 396 -3.23 17.14 -7.77
N GLU A 397 -3.15 16.09 -8.60
CA GLU A 397 -4.02 14.91 -8.47
C GLU A 397 -3.71 14.11 -7.20
N VAL A 398 -2.43 13.95 -6.85
CA VAL A 398 -2.02 13.33 -5.57
C VAL A 398 -2.66 14.04 -4.38
N VAL A 399 -2.61 15.38 -4.36
CA VAL A 399 -3.17 16.19 -3.28
C VAL A 399 -4.70 16.06 -3.25
N LYS A 400 -5.35 16.09 -4.41
CA LYS A 400 -6.80 15.93 -4.53
C LYS A 400 -7.26 14.58 -3.97
N ILE A 401 -6.68 13.47 -4.44
CA ILE A 401 -7.00 12.11 -3.98
C ILE A 401 -6.74 11.99 -2.48
N ASN A 402 -5.61 12.50 -1.98
CA ASN A 402 -5.31 12.42 -0.56
C ASN A 402 -6.28 13.24 0.30
N ARG A 403 -6.78 14.38 -0.17
CA ARG A 403 -7.79 15.16 0.57
C ARG A 403 -9.14 14.44 0.63
N GLU A 404 -9.51 13.72 -0.43
CA GLU A 404 -10.72 12.89 -0.47
C GLU A 404 -10.61 11.68 0.47
N VAL A 405 -9.43 11.04 0.50
CA VAL A 405 -9.18 9.85 1.33
C VAL A 405 -8.88 10.21 2.80
N ARG A 406 -8.16 11.30 3.05
CA ARG A 406 -7.69 11.76 4.36
C ARG A 406 -8.37 13.08 4.72
N SER A 407 -9.66 13.03 5.05
CA SER A 407 -10.49 14.20 5.38
C SER A 407 -10.01 15.02 6.60
N SER A 408 -8.97 14.58 7.31
CA SER A 408 -8.41 15.23 8.50
C SER A 408 -7.32 16.28 8.21
N LEU A 409 -6.91 16.49 6.96
CA LEU A 409 -5.86 17.45 6.62
C LEU A 409 -6.42 18.88 6.48
N GLU A 410 -6.17 19.73 7.47
CA GLU A 410 -6.45 21.16 7.38
C GLU A 410 -5.58 21.83 6.31
N THR A 411 -6.18 22.71 5.50
CA THR A 411 -5.46 23.50 4.50
C THR A 411 -5.14 24.87 5.06
N ARG A 412 -3.85 25.24 5.09
CA ARG A 412 -3.42 26.60 5.42
C ARG A 412 -3.45 27.50 4.19
N GLU A 413 -4.24 28.56 4.26
CA GLU A 413 -4.35 29.59 3.22
C GLU A 413 -3.26 30.66 3.34
N GLY A 414 -2.98 31.36 2.24
CA GLY A 414 -2.04 32.49 2.15
C GLY A 414 -0.58 32.09 1.91
N ASN A 415 -0.25 30.79 1.91
CA ASN A 415 1.11 30.32 1.70
C ASN A 415 1.55 30.51 0.25
N ALA A 416 0.66 30.23 -0.71
CA ALA A 416 0.93 30.45 -2.13
C ALA A 416 1.23 31.93 -2.42
N GLU A 417 0.41 32.85 -1.89
CA GLU A 417 0.61 34.29 -2.05
C GLU A 417 1.95 34.75 -1.45
N ASP A 418 2.29 34.28 -0.25
CA ASP A 418 3.57 34.59 0.40
C ASP A 418 4.77 34.13 -0.45
N ILE A 419 4.71 32.93 -1.04
CA ILE A 419 5.77 32.43 -1.91
C ILE A 419 5.83 33.25 -3.21
N ARG A 420 4.69 33.58 -3.83
CA ARG A 420 4.66 34.42 -5.05
C ARG A 420 5.31 35.78 -4.78
N ASN A 421 4.95 36.43 -3.68
CA ASN A 421 5.50 37.73 -3.30
C ASN A 421 7.02 37.66 -3.06
N LEU A 422 7.51 36.61 -2.40
CA LEU A 422 8.94 36.45 -2.12
C LEU A 422 9.77 36.07 -3.35
N LEU A 423 9.18 35.32 -4.29
CA LEU A 423 9.82 34.92 -5.54
C LEU A 423 9.60 35.93 -6.69
N ASN A 424 8.83 37.00 -6.45
CA ASN A 424 8.41 37.99 -7.46
C ASN A 424 7.70 37.33 -8.66
N ILE A 425 6.76 36.42 -8.37
CA ILE A 425 5.89 35.80 -9.37
C ILE A 425 4.67 36.70 -9.53
N GLU A 426 4.46 37.26 -10.71
CA GLU A 426 3.32 38.12 -11.02
C GLU A 426 2.00 37.35 -10.90
N ALA A 427 1.02 37.97 -10.25
CA ALA A 427 -0.33 37.45 -10.24
C ALA A 427 -0.98 37.68 -11.62
N PRO A 428 -1.84 36.77 -12.10
CA PRO A 428 -2.67 37.02 -13.26
C PRO A 428 -3.50 38.27 -12.98
N SER A 429 -3.65 39.14 -13.99
CA SER A 429 -4.45 40.34 -13.83
C SER A 429 -5.89 39.93 -13.51
N PRO A 430 -6.65 40.68 -12.70
CA PRO A 430 -8.02 40.33 -12.30
C PRO A 430 -9.04 40.14 -13.45
N GLY A 431 -8.63 40.35 -14.72
CA GLY A 431 -9.44 40.10 -15.92
C GLY A 431 -9.08 38.84 -16.70
N ASP A 432 -7.98 38.15 -16.36
CA ASP A 432 -7.50 36.97 -17.11
C ASP A 432 -8.01 35.64 -16.53
N THR A 433 -8.81 35.68 -15.46
CA THR A 433 -9.34 34.46 -14.84
C THR A 433 -10.49 33.90 -15.68
N PRO A 434 -10.43 32.62 -16.12
CA PRO A 434 -11.53 31.99 -16.82
C PRO A 434 -12.83 32.10 -16.00
N PRO A 435 -13.98 32.43 -16.62
CA PRO A 435 -15.24 32.57 -15.92
C PRO A 435 -15.68 31.20 -15.37
N GLY A 436 -15.31 30.87 -14.14
CA GLY A 436 -15.67 29.59 -13.50
C GLY A 436 -15.26 29.37 -12.04
N SER A 437 -14.40 30.18 -11.43
CA SER A 437 -13.78 29.87 -10.11
C SER A 437 -14.18 30.79 -8.94
N LYS A 438 -15.38 31.37 -8.91
CA LYS A 438 -15.81 32.17 -7.76
C LYS A 438 -16.35 31.30 -6.61
N SER A 439 -15.49 30.94 -5.66
CA SER A 439 -15.92 30.58 -4.29
C SER A 439 -16.08 31.85 -3.46
N GLY A 440 -17.28 32.08 -2.94
CA GLY A 440 -17.60 33.27 -2.16
C GLY A 440 -17.14 33.16 -0.71
N SER A 441 -16.01 33.78 -0.38
CA SER A 441 -15.66 34.17 0.98
C SER A 441 -15.01 35.57 0.96
N ALA A 442 -15.50 36.47 1.81
CA ALA A 442 -14.96 37.83 1.91
C ALA A 442 -13.60 37.82 2.62
N PRO A 443 -12.58 38.56 2.13
CA PRO A 443 -11.25 38.52 2.74
C PRO A 443 -11.22 39.31 4.05
N ALA A 444 -10.63 38.70 5.09
CA ALA A 444 -10.30 39.39 6.33
C ALA A 444 -9.14 40.39 6.11
N PRO A 445 -9.10 41.51 6.85
CA PRO A 445 -8.07 42.54 6.66
C PRO A 445 -6.67 42.02 7.02
N SER A 446 -5.73 42.14 6.08
CA SER A 446 -4.36 41.68 6.22
C SER A 446 -3.49 42.68 7.01
N PRO A 447 -2.62 42.21 7.93
CA PRO A 447 -1.70 43.08 8.66
C PRO A 447 -0.56 43.56 7.75
N ARG A 448 -0.19 44.85 7.85
CA ARG A 448 0.92 45.46 7.11
C ARG A 448 2.25 44.72 7.41
N ARG A 449 2.75 43.94 6.44
CA ARG A 449 4.04 43.22 6.54
C ARG A 449 5.22 44.08 6.09
N ARG A 450 6.30 44.07 6.88
CA ARG A 450 7.61 44.67 6.54
C ARG A 450 8.28 43.84 5.44
N ARG A 451 8.71 44.48 4.35
CA ARG A 451 9.53 43.87 3.31
C ARG A 451 10.87 43.40 3.89
N LEU A 452 11.05 42.09 4.05
CA LEU A 452 12.34 41.48 4.35
C LEU A 452 13.19 41.49 3.07
N ARG A 453 14.19 42.36 3.02
CA ARG A 453 15.18 42.41 1.94
C ARG A 453 16.16 41.26 2.15
N ILE A 454 15.91 40.12 1.50
CA ILE A 454 16.88 39.01 1.50
C ILE A 454 18.08 39.45 0.66
N LEU A 455 19.19 39.76 1.33
CA LEU A 455 20.45 40.11 0.70
C LEU A 455 21.00 38.88 -0.04
N ARG A 456 20.89 38.87 -1.37
CA ARG A 456 21.63 37.96 -2.26
C ARG A 456 23.12 38.25 -2.14
N ARG A 457 23.81 37.66 -1.16
CA ARG A 457 25.28 37.62 -1.14
C ARG A 457 25.75 36.47 -2.01
N GLY A 458 26.30 36.82 -3.18
CA GLY A 458 27.01 35.88 -4.03
C GLY A 458 28.26 35.34 -3.33
N LEU A 459 28.29 34.04 -3.09
CA LEU A 459 29.50 33.28 -2.82
C LEU A 459 29.42 31.98 -3.64
N ARG A 460 29.94 32.03 -4.87
CA ARG A 460 30.49 30.84 -5.51
C ARG A 460 31.80 30.52 -4.79
N ARG A 461 31.80 29.50 -3.93
CA ARG A 461 33.02 28.77 -3.56
C ARG A 461 32.75 27.27 -3.80
N PRO A 462 33.72 26.53 -4.36
CA PRO A 462 33.60 25.10 -4.53
C PRO A 462 33.50 24.42 -3.16
N ILE A 463 32.56 23.49 -3.02
CA ILE A 463 32.42 22.63 -1.84
C ILE A 463 33.50 21.54 -1.96
N THR A 464 34.71 21.88 -1.54
CA THR A 464 35.72 20.92 -1.09
C THR A 464 36.41 21.56 0.10
N GLU A 465 36.48 20.83 1.21
CA GLU A 465 37.12 21.19 2.48
C GLU A 465 36.32 22.13 3.39
N PHE A 466 35.64 21.54 4.38
CA PHE A 466 35.80 21.79 5.82
C PHE A 466 34.64 21.11 6.57
N VAL A 467 34.81 19.81 6.84
CA VAL A 467 34.13 19.13 7.95
C VAL A 467 35.24 18.56 8.82
N ARG A 468 35.65 19.31 9.85
CA ARG A 468 36.44 18.71 10.94
C ARG A 468 35.55 17.71 11.64
N ARG A 469 35.81 16.41 11.41
CA ARG A 469 35.12 15.31 12.09
C ARG A 469 35.41 15.37 13.59
N PRO A 470 34.42 15.09 14.46
CA PRO A 470 34.68 14.80 15.86
C PRO A 470 35.68 13.65 15.97
N ARG A 471 36.68 13.77 16.86
CA ARG A 471 37.55 12.64 17.21
C ARG A 471 36.70 11.57 17.88
N ILE A 472 36.51 10.45 17.18
CA ILE A 472 35.94 9.23 17.75
C ILE A 472 37.08 8.56 18.56
N PRO A 473 36.90 8.30 19.87
CA PRO A 473 37.89 7.56 20.65
C PRO A 473 38.09 6.17 20.06
N ALA A 474 39.35 5.70 20.05
CA ALA A 474 39.70 4.38 19.54
C ALA A 474 38.90 3.29 20.29
N PRO A 475 38.40 2.26 19.57
CA PRO A 475 37.72 1.15 20.22
C PRO A 475 38.68 0.43 21.19
N PRO A 476 38.18 -0.08 22.33
CA PRO A 476 38.99 -0.86 23.25
C PRO A 476 39.54 -2.12 22.56
N PRO A 477 40.73 -2.59 22.97
CA PRO A 477 41.32 -3.80 22.42
C PRO A 477 40.37 -5.00 22.61
N PRO A 478 40.34 -5.94 21.65
CA PRO A 478 39.49 -7.12 21.73
C PRO A 478 39.83 -7.93 22.99
N ALA A 479 38.79 -8.40 23.67
CA ALA A 479 38.93 -9.29 24.82
C ALA A 479 39.67 -10.57 24.40
N PRO A 480 40.59 -11.09 25.24
CA PRO A 480 41.28 -12.34 24.95
C PRO A 480 40.27 -13.48 24.78
N PRO A 481 40.54 -14.44 23.88
CA PRO A 481 39.63 -15.54 23.63
C PRO A 481 39.44 -16.38 24.91
N PRO A 482 38.23 -16.90 25.15
CA PRO A 482 37.96 -17.76 26.29
C PRO A 482 38.83 -19.03 26.20
N SER A 483 39.49 -19.37 27.30
CA SER A 483 40.26 -20.59 27.45
C SER A 483 39.38 -21.82 27.17
N SER A 484 39.84 -22.66 26.24
CA SER A 484 39.17 -23.89 25.84
C SER A 484 38.91 -24.81 27.05
N PRO A 485 37.71 -25.40 27.19
CA PRO A 485 37.43 -26.35 28.26
C PRO A 485 38.23 -27.63 28.04
N SER A 486 39.04 -27.99 29.03
CA SER A 486 39.74 -29.27 29.11
C SER A 486 38.74 -30.39 29.40
N PHE A 487 38.57 -31.31 28.46
CA PHE A 487 37.85 -32.56 28.68
C PHE A 487 38.79 -33.60 29.32
N PRO A 488 38.35 -34.34 30.36
CA PRO A 488 39.13 -35.43 30.91
C PRO A 488 39.12 -36.63 29.94
N LEU A 489 40.29 -37.23 29.75
CA LEU A 489 40.47 -38.45 28.97
C LEU A 489 39.79 -39.65 29.67
N PRO A 490 39.23 -40.59 28.90
CA PRO A 490 38.58 -41.77 29.46
C PRO A 490 39.60 -42.77 30.01
N GLY A 491 39.32 -43.27 31.21
CA GLY A 491 39.98 -44.43 31.83
C GLY A 491 39.17 -45.71 31.64
#